data_AF-Q0ZR88-F1
#
_entry.id   AF-Q0ZR88-F1
#
_cell.length_a   1.000
_cell.length_b   1.000
_cell.length_c   1.000
_cell.angle_alpha   90.00
_cell.angle_beta   90.00
_cell.angle_gamma   90.00
#
_symmetry.space_group_name_H-M   'P 1'
#
loop_
_entity.id
_entity.type
_entity.pdbx_description
1 polymer ?
#
loop_
_entity_poly.entity_id
_entity_poly.type
_entity_poly.pdbx_seq_one_letter_code
_entity_poly.pdbx_strand_id
1 'polypeptide(L)'
;AIPLIGNEIVIWLWGGFSVNNATLNRFYSLHFIMPFVILMMILIHLMTLHLTGSNNPLGTNSNLYKIPFHSYFTIKDIQGFLLMIVLLLMLCCFSPYILGDPENFNMANPMITPIHIQPEWYFLFAYAILRS
;
A
#
# COMPACT_ATOMS: atom_id res chain seq x y z
N ALA A 1 5.09 -17.65 15.09
CA ALA A 1 3.73 -18.22 15.22
C ALA A 1 3.55 -19.51 14.40
N ILE A 2 4.21 -19.63 13.23
CA ILE A 2 4.18 -20.89 12.47
C ILE A 2 4.89 -22.00 13.27
N PRO A 3 4.22 -23.13 13.57
CA PRO A 3 4.83 -24.24 14.30
C PRO A 3 6.07 -24.80 13.59
N LEU A 4 7.04 -25.29 14.37
CA LEU A 4 8.30 -25.92 13.92
C LEU A 4 9.28 -24.98 13.19
N ILE A 5 8.88 -24.39 12.07
CA ILE A 5 9.78 -23.62 11.17
C ILE A 5 9.75 -22.11 11.41
N GLY A 6 8.91 -21.62 12.33
CA GLY A 6 8.71 -20.18 12.52
C GLY A 6 9.98 -19.41 12.87
N ASN A 7 10.83 -19.97 13.74
CA ASN A 7 12.08 -19.31 14.13
C ASN A 7 13.08 -19.26 12.97
N GLU A 8 13.19 -20.34 12.21
CA GLU A 8 14.06 -20.42 11.04
C GLU A 8 13.66 -19.39 9.97
N ILE A 9 12.36 -19.23 9.72
CA ILE A 9 11.84 -18.22 8.78
C ILE A 9 12.20 -16.81 9.26
N VAL A 10 12.06 -16.50 10.55
CA VAL A 10 12.38 -15.17 11.09
C VAL A 10 13.87 -14.86 10.95
N ILE A 11 14.75 -15.79 11.35
CA ILE A 11 16.20 -15.62 11.23
C ILE A 11 16.62 -15.52 9.76
N TRP A 12 16.00 -16.31 8.88
CA TRP A 12 16.24 -16.26 7.44
C TRP A 12 15.83 -14.90 6.86
N LEU A 13 14.63 -14.41 7.22
CA LEU A 13 14.15 -13.06 6.84
C LEU A 13 15.07 -11.98 7.38
N TRP A 14 15.59 -12.13 8.59
CA TRP A 14 16.50 -11.16 9.17
C TRP A 14 17.91 -11.22 8.55
N GLY A 15 18.35 -12.39 8.10
CA GLY A 15 19.74 -12.62 7.73
C GLY A 15 20.70 -12.54 8.93
N GLY A 16 20.19 -12.84 10.12
CA GLY A 16 20.89 -12.70 11.39
C GLY A 16 19.93 -12.92 12.56
N PHE A 17 20.41 -12.74 13.79
CA PHE A 17 19.62 -12.95 15.01
C PHE A 17 18.73 -11.76 15.39
N SER A 18 18.90 -10.62 14.72
CA SER A 18 18.13 -9.40 14.94
C SER A 18 18.05 -8.58 13.65
N VAL A 19 17.17 -7.57 13.64
CA VAL A 19 17.08 -6.56 12.58
C VAL A 19 18.36 -5.72 12.59
N ASN A 20 19.10 -5.71 11.46
CA ASN A 20 20.38 -5.02 11.30
C ASN A 20 20.63 -4.61 9.82
N ASN A 21 21.87 -4.31 9.43
CA ASN A 21 22.21 -3.90 8.07
C ASN A 21 21.78 -4.93 7.00
N ALA A 22 21.91 -6.23 7.29
CA ALA A 22 21.46 -7.29 6.38
C ALA A 22 19.95 -7.24 6.10
N THR A 23 19.12 -6.85 7.09
CA THR A 23 17.68 -6.64 6.88
C THR A 23 17.36 -5.37 6.13
N LEU A 24 18.09 -4.29 6.40
CA LEU A 24 17.79 -3.01 5.76
C LEU A 24 18.07 -3.07 4.26
N ASN A 25 19.23 -3.64 3.87
CA ASN A 25 19.62 -3.75 2.47
C ASN A 25 18.66 -4.65 1.67
N ARG A 26 18.25 -5.79 2.23
CA ARG A 26 17.25 -6.66 1.56
C ARG A 26 15.88 -6.00 1.48
N PHE A 27 15.45 -5.28 2.52
CA PHE A 27 14.14 -4.61 2.51
C PHE A 27 14.14 -3.47 1.49
N TYR A 28 15.25 -2.78 1.32
CA TYR A 28 15.41 -1.82 0.21
C TYR A 28 15.30 -2.51 -1.15
N SER A 29 16.04 -3.61 -1.39
CA SER A 29 15.96 -4.34 -2.66
C SER A 29 14.56 -4.90 -2.93
N LEU A 30 13.88 -5.43 -1.90
CA LEU A 30 12.51 -5.91 -2.00
C LEU A 30 11.53 -4.77 -2.25
N HIS A 31 11.65 -3.66 -1.52
CA HIS A 31 10.82 -2.47 -1.72
C HIS A 31 10.98 -1.90 -3.13
N PHE A 32 12.19 -2.00 -3.72
CA PHE A 32 12.42 -1.57 -5.09
C PHE A 32 11.72 -2.47 -6.13
N ILE A 33 11.78 -3.81 -5.98
CA ILE A 33 11.19 -4.74 -6.95
C ILE A 33 9.67 -4.86 -6.83
N MET A 34 9.12 -4.72 -5.61
CA MET A 34 7.68 -4.93 -5.34
C MET A 34 6.73 -4.05 -6.18
N PRO A 35 6.99 -2.75 -6.41
CA PRO A 35 6.17 -1.92 -7.30
C PRO A 35 6.05 -2.47 -8.72
N PHE A 36 7.10 -3.10 -9.26
CA PHE A 36 7.07 -3.71 -10.59
C PHE A 36 6.25 -5.00 -10.62
N VAL A 37 6.31 -5.79 -9.54
CA VAL A 37 5.44 -6.95 -9.38
C VAL A 37 3.97 -6.50 -9.31
N ILE A 38 3.67 -5.44 -8.56
CA ILE A 38 2.33 -4.85 -8.50
C ILE A 38 1.89 -4.35 -9.88
N LEU A 39 2.76 -3.70 -10.66
CA LEU A 39 2.46 -3.27 -12.03
C LEU A 39 2.06 -4.46 -12.92
N MET A 40 2.79 -5.57 -12.84
CA MET A 40 2.43 -6.78 -13.59
C MET A 40 1.05 -7.32 -13.17
N MET A 41 0.76 -7.32 -11.88
CA MET A 41 -0.55 -7.72 -11.35
C MET A 41 -1.67 -6.78 -11.81
N ILE A 42 -1.42 -5.46 -11.93
CA ILE A 42 -2.37 -4.49 -12.48
C ILE A 42 -2.70 -4.81 -13.94
N LEU A 43 -1.71 -5.18 -14.75
CA LEU A 43 -1.96 -5.56 -16.15
C LEU A 43 -2.83 -6.81 -16.26
N ILE A 44 -2.54 -7.84 -15.45
CA ILE A 44 -3.37 -9.05 -15.39
C ILE A 44 -4.79 -8.70 -14.94
N HIS A 45 -4.90 -7.89 -13.89
CA HIS A 45 -6.19 -7.41 -13.39
C HIS A 45 -7.00 -6.70 -14.49
N LEU A 46 -6.40 -5.73 -15.20
CA LEU A 46 -7.07 -5.01 -16.28
C LEU A 46 -7.44 -5.93 -17.45
N MET A 47 -6.58 -6.89 -17.83
CA MET A 47 -6.92 -7.88 -18.86
C MET A 47 -8.14 -8.70 -18.49
N THR A 48 -8.22 -9.18 -17.24
CA THR A 48 -9.41 -9.92 -16.78
C THR A 48 -10.66 -9.05 -16.74
N LEU A 49 -10.54 -7.79 -16.35
CA LEU A 49 -11.64 -6.81 -16.40
C LEU A 49 -12.11 -6.55 -17.83
N HIS A 50 -11.19 -6.51 -18.80
CA HIS A 50 -11.54 -6.29 -20.21
C HIS A 50 -12.33 -7.45 -20.83
N LEU A 51 -12.21 -8.68 -20.30
CA LEU A 51 -12.98 -9.83 -20.79
C LEU A 51 -14.49 -9.70 -20.47
N THR A 52 -14.84 -9.17 -19.29
CA THR A 52 -16.22 -9.05 -18.83
C THR A 52 -16.79 -7.63 -18.99
N GLY A 53 -15.93 -6.62 -18.95
CA GLY A 53 -16.31 -5.22 -18.84
C GLY A 53 -16.59 -4.78 -17.39
N SER A 54 -16.77 -3.48 -17.19
CA SER A 54 -17.11 -2.93 -15.88
C SER A 54 -18.56 -3.23 -15.48
N ASN A 55 -18.78 -3.42 -14.18
CA ASN A 55 -20.12 -3.44 -13.62
C ASN A 55 -20.69 -2.02 -13.50
N ASN A 56 -21.99 -1.89 -13.25
CA ASN A 56 -22.67 -0.62 -13.02
C ASN A 56 -23.40 -0.62 -11.66
N PRO A 57 -23.80 0.56 -11.13
CA PRO A 57 -24.42 0.65 -9.81
C PRO A 57 -25.71 -0.15 -9.62
N LEU A 58 -26.44 -0.45 -10.70
CA LEU A 58 -27.66 -1.26 -10.64
C LEU A 58 -27.37 -2.76 -10.64
N GLY A 59 -26.14 -3.18 -10.93
CA GLY A 59 -25.74 -4.58 -11.01
C GLY A 59 -26.41 -5.37 -12.15
N THR A 60 -27.09 -4.69 -13.08
CA THR A 60 -27.78 -5.31 -14.23
C THR A 60 -26.88 -5.31 -15.46
N ASN A 61 -27.25 -6.02 -16.52
CA ASN A 61 -26.44 -6.05 -17.74
C ASN A 61 -26.48 -4.69 -18.47
N SER A 62 -25.31 -4.05 -18.64
CA SER A 62 -25.15 -2.74 -19.29
C SER A 62 -24.93 -2.78 -20.80
N ASN A 63 -24.89 -3.97 -21.43
CA ASN A 63 -24.53 -4.13 -22.85
C ASN A 63 -25.36 -3.29 -23.82
N LEU A 64 -26.63 -3.03 -23.50
CA LEU A 64 -27.54 -2.25 -24.34
C LEU A 64 -27.22 -0.73 -24.35
N TYR A 65 -26.52 -0.24 -23.32
CA TYR A 65 -26.32 1.19 -23.08
C TYR A 65 -24.84 1.57 -22.94
N LYS A 66 -23.95 0.84 -23.62
CA LYS A 66 -22.51 1.14 -23.60
C LYS A 66 -22.22 2.45 -24.32
N ILE A 67 -21.37 3.26 -23.69
CA ILE A 67 -20.80 4.48 -24.27
C ILE A 67 -19.29 4.29 -24.46
N PRO A 68 -18.66 4.97 -25.44
CA PRO A 68 -17.22 4.89 -25.60
C PRO A 68 -16.49 5.44 -24.37
N PHE A 69 -15.31 4.87 -24.07
CA PHE A 69 -14.49 5.33 -22.94
C PHE A 69 -13.97 6.75 -23.17
N HIS A 70 -13.44 7.01 -24.38
CA HIS A 70 -12.93 8.33 -24.72
C HIS A 70 -14.06 9.35 -24.95
N SER A 71 -13.70 10.59 -24.63
CA SER A 71 -14.50 11.77 -24.27
C SER A 71 -15.15 11.66 -22.89
N TYR A 72 -15.96 10.63 -22.63
CA TYR A 72 -16.77 10.58 -21.40
C TYR A 72 -15.96 10.26 -20.15
N PHE A 73 -15.41 9.05 -20.05
CA PHE A 73 -14.67 8.63 -18.86
C PHE A 73 -13.29 9.28 -18.80
N THR A 74 -12.66 9.57 -19.93
CA THR A 74 -11.38 10.30 -19.94
C THR A 74 -11.47 11.68 -19.29
N ILE A 75 -12.53 12.46 -19.56
CA ILE A 75 -12.69 13.79 -18.94
C ILE A 75 -13.02 13.63 -17.44
N LYS A 76 -13.87 12.67 -17.10
CA LYS A 76 -14.23 12.37 -15.70
C LYS A 76 -13.00 11.97 -14.88
N ASP A 77 -12.13 11.13 -15.43
CA ASP A 77 -10.91 10.66 -14.77
C ASP A 77 -9.91 11.81 -14.60
N ILE A 78 -9.75 12.68 -15.60
CA ILE A 78 -8.91 13.89 -15.48
C ILE A 78 -9.41 14.79 -14.35
N GLN A 79 -10.72 15.00 -14.23
CA GLN A 79 -11.30 15.78 -13.13
C GLN A 79 -11.02 15.13 -11.77
N GLY A 80 -11.17 13.80 -11.66
CA GLY A 80 -10.86 13.06 -10.44
C GLY A 80 -9.38 13.16 -10.06
N PHE A 81 -8.48 13.04 -11.05
CA PHE A 81 -7.04 13.16 -10.86
C PHE A 81 -6.63 14.58 -10.43
N LEU A 82 -7.26 15.61 -10.99
CA LEU A 82 -7.06 17.00 -10.57
C LEU A 82 -7.42 17.18 -9.08
N LEU A 83 -8.58 16.68 -8.66
CA LEU A 83 -9.01 16.75 -7.26
C LEU A 83 -8.02 16.03 -6.34
N MET A 84 -7.59 14.81 -6.72
CA MET A 84 -6.61 14.04 -5.96
C MET A 84 -5.27 14.79 -5.83
N ILE A 85 -4.75 15.39 -6.91
CA ILE A 85 -3.51 16.17 -6.88
C ILE A 85 -3.66 17.38 -5.97
N VAL A 86 -4.76 18.12 -6.05
CA VAL A 86 -4.99 19.28 -5.19
C VAL A 86 -4.95 18.86 -3.72
N LEU A 87 -5.65 17.78 -3.35
CA LEU A 87 -5.63 17.27 -1.97
C LEU A 87 -4.24 16.81 -1.52
N LEU A 88 -3.50 16.11 -2.40
CA LEU A 88 -2.12 15.69 -2.12
C LEU A 88 -1.20 16.90 -1.91
N LEU A 89 -1.29 17.92 -2.77
CA LEU A 89 -0.51 19.15 -2.65
C LEU A 89 -0.88 19.91 -1.37
N MET A 90 -2.16 19.99 -1.02
CA MET A 90 -2.59 20.61 0.23
C MET A 90 -1.94 19.91 1.44
N LEU A 91 -1.94 18.57 1.44
CA LEU A 91 -1.30 17.78 2.49
C LEU A 91 0.21 18.06 2.56
N CYS A 92 0.92 17.96 1.42
CA CYS A 92 2.37 18.13 1.37
C CYS A 92 2.83 19.56 1.71
N CYS A 93 2.08 20.58 1.27
CA CYS A 93 2.48 21.98 1.44
C CYS A 93 2.07 22.58 2.79
N PHE A 94 0.90 22.22 3.33
CA PHE A 94 0.40 22.82 4.57
C PHE A 94 0.63 21.94 5.81
N SER A 95 0.63 20.62 5.67
CA SER A 95 0.71 19.70 6.82
C SER A 95 1.40 18.38 6.47
N PRO A 96 2.69 18.39 6.03
CA PRO A 96 3.35 17.20 5.47
C PRO A 96 3.45 16.03 6.44
N TYR A 97 3.44 16.30 7.75
CA TYR A 97 3.65 15.29 8.79
C TYR A 97 2.37 14.87 9.53
N ILE A 98 1.19 15.35 9.12
CA ILE A 98 -0.06 15.05 9.84
C ILE A 98 -0.43 13.55 9.83
N LEU A 99 0.03 12.81 8.82
CA LEU A 99 -0.19 11.36 8.69
C LEU A 99 1.01 10.53 9.18
N GLY A 100 2.08 11.17 9.63
CA GLY A 100 3.30 10.51 10.09
C GLY A 100 3.36 10.40 11.61
N ASP A 101 4.23 9.52 12.11
CA ASP A 101 4.51 9.39 13.53
C ASP A 101 5.78 10.20 13.90
N PRO A 102 5.73 11.10 14.90
CA PRO A 102 6.90 11.87 15.32
C PRO A 102 8.07 11.00 15.82
N GLU A 103 7.82 9.76 16.27
CA GLU A 103 8.88 8.86 16.73
C GLU A 103 9.87 8.49 15.61
N ASN A 104 9.43 8.50 14.35
CA ASN A 104 10.26 8.17 13.18
C ASN A 104 11.31 9.26 12.82
N PHE A 105 11.28 10.43 13.48
CA PHE A 105 12.36 11.42 13.35
C PHE A 105 13.57 11.11 14.22
N ASN A 106 13.43 10.21 15.20
CA ASN A 106 14.55 9.76 16.01
C ASN A 106 15.30 8.63 15.30
N MET A 107 16.63 8.56 15.48
CA MET A 107 17.39 7.42 14.98
C MET A 107 16.95 6.14 15.70
N ALA A 108 16.88 5.04 14.94
CA ALA A 108 16.53 3.74 15.50
C ALA A 108 17.52 3.31 16.58
N ASN A 109 17.02 2.96 17.76
CA ASN A 109 17.80 2.42 18.86
C ASN A 109 17.28 1.03 19.25
N PRO A 110 18.02 -0.06 18.99
CA PRO A 110 17.55 -1.41 19.28
C PRO A 110 17.38 -1.70 20.78
N MET A 111 17.94 -0.87 21.66
CA MET A 111 17.85 -1.03 23.11
C MET A 111 16.64 -0.31 23.73
N ILE A 112 15.94 0.53 22.98
CA ILE A 112 14.83 1.35 23.49
C ILE A 112 13.61 1.15 22.60
N THR A 113 12.56 0.54 23.15
CA THR A 113 11.25 0.51 22.52
C THR A 113 10.47 1.77 22.91
N PRO A 114 9.91 2.52 21.95
CA PRO A 114 9.03 3.64 22.27
C PRO A 114 7.77 3.20 23.03
N ILE A 115 7.19 4.12 23.80
CA ILE A 115 6.11 3.82 24.76
C ILE A 115 4.80 3.50 24.01
N HIS A 116 4.52 4.19 22.91
CA HIS A 116 3.28 4.05 22.14
C HIS A 116 3.53 3.51 20.73
N ILE A 117 4.35 2.46 20.60
CA ILE A 117 4.65 1.84 19.30
C ILE A 117 3.39 1.39 18.57
N GLN A 118 3.23 1.87 17.34
CA GLN A 118 2.10 1.58 16.46
C GLN A 118 2.57 1.60 15.00
N PRO A 119 1.90 0.86 14.09
CA PRO A 119 2.15 0.99 12.67
C PRO A 119 1.50 2.26 12.11
N GLU A 120 1.77 2.58 10.85
CA GLU A 120 1.10 3.69 10.17
C GLU A 120 -0.42 3.49 10.12
N TRP A 121 -1.15 4.61 9.99
CA TRP A 121 -2.60 4.68 10.13
C TRP A 121 -3.38 3.67 9.27
N TYR A 122 -2.91 3.36 8.06
CA TYR A 122 -3.56 2.42 7.15
C TYR A 122 -3.45 0.95 7.59
N PHE A 123 -2.66 0.63 8.61
CA PHE A 123 -2.57 -0.70 9.22
C PHE A 123 -3.24 -0.81 10.59
N LEU A 124 -3.68 0.29 11.20
CA LEU A 124 -4.22 0.29 12.57
C LEU A 124 -5.41 -0.64 12.75
N PHE A 125 -6.28 -0.79 11.74
CA PHE A 125 -7.42 -1.70 11.82
C PHE A 125 -6.99 -3.17 11.98
N ALA A 126 -5.99 -3.61 11.21
CA ALA A 126 -5.47 -4.97 11.29
C ALA A 126 -4.67 -5.19 12.57
N TYR A 127 -3.93 -4.17 13.00
CA TYR A 127 -3.20 -4.20 14.28
C TYR A 127 -4.14 -4.30 15.47
N ALA A 128 -5.29 -3.62 15.45
CA ALA A 128 -6.32 -3.75 16.48
C ALA A 128 -6.90 -5.18 16.51
N ILE A 129 -7.17 -5.79 15.35
CA ILE A 129 -7.62 -7.19 15.25
C ILE A 129 -6.55 -8.16 15.79
N LEU A 130 -5.26 -7.89 15.55
CA LEU A 130 -4.18 -8.73 16.05
C LEU A 130 -4.05 -8.70 17.59
N ARG A 131 -4.43 -7.59 18.23
CA ARG A 131 -4.32 -7.37 19.68
C ARG A 131 -5.57 -7.74 20.47
N SER A 132 -6.70 -8.01 19.81
CA SER A 132 -7.95 -8.48 20.45
C SER A 132 -7.87 -9.97 20.77
#